data_AF-A0A0U3NLJ5-F1
#
_entry.id   AF-A0A0U3NLJ5-F1
#
_cell.length_a   1.000
_cell.length_b   1.000
_cell.length_c   1.000
_cell.angle_alpha   90.00
_cell.angle_beta   90.00
_cell.angle_gamma   90.00
#
_symmetry.space_group_name_H-M   'P 1'
#
loop_
_entity.id
_entity.type
_entity.pdbx_description
1 polymer ?
#
loop_
_entity_poly.entity_id
_entity_poly.type
_entity_poly.pdbx_seq_one_letter_code
_entity_poly.pdbx_strand_id
1 'polypeptide(L)'
;MIYVQKISEQLEMKLMEHHRWKVHSIFKNGLNLISGKELLFIGTDKNGELPFAVHLSFKDTKEVLKKVNIGDPFTYDSHSKRLQNNQFILSFDYASHYNSHLLQQKPVNWKQITKVLNEAKMVQDRNGFGEKLPFSLAYLEQMDTSFSQAVKGLISEKEENIREALLFFIGRGKGLTPSGDDLLVGLLSVDSAYGLLDQNVRLLLVELLETTTRTTAVAETYLRYAVNHLYSTTILSFLKETSEEYQGNRIKTDFHQLLTNGSTSGLDTMTGILLGLLVLEKERNTLMGKRVVIALGGNAILRPNQEATFENQLKNVEISTDSISNVKKAGHQVIITHGNGPQVGNILRQNEEAKDVVPQLPLDALSAQSQGFIGYMMEQSLKNALTEKEISGNVITLLTETEVDANDTAFNNPTKPIGVFYTEEEAKQLEQEKGWNMAEDAGRGYRRVVASPQPQKIHGVSSIKALLENDTVVISTGGGGIPVVADEKGLLKGIEAVIDKDLSGLRLAEQVDADVFMILTDVSNVYLNYGKPDQKKLETVTLDEANQYVTEGHFAAGSMGPKMEAAIAFAAQGKEAIICSLENAVDALAGTSGTRIVAK
;
A
#
# COMPACT_ATOMS: atom_id res chain seq x y z
N MET A 1 -23.72 51.97 -12.62
CA MET A 1 -24.13 50.55 -12.71
C MET A 1 -22.88 49.74 -12.98
N ILE A 2 -22.73 48.59 -12.33
CA ILE A 2 -21.60 47.66 -12.47
C ILE A 2 -22.19 46.33 -12.94
N TYR A 3 -21.59 45.69 -13.94
CA TYR A 3 -22.04 44.40 -14.44
C TYR A 3 -21.30 43.27 -13.74
N VAL A 4 -22.06 42.31 -13.23
CA VAL A 4 -21.53 41.08 -12.65
C VAL A 4 -20.91 40.24 -13.77
N GLN A 5 -19.71 39.72 -13.54
CA GLN A 5 -19.05 38.84 -14.51
C GLN A 5 -19.55 37.41 -14.37
N LYS A 6 -19.58 36.89 -13.13
CA LYS A 6 -20.00 35.51 -12.87
C LYS A 6 -20.84 35.38 -11.61
N ILE A 7 -21.74 34.42 -11.58
CA ILE A 7 -22.55 34.04 -10.42
C ILE A 7 -22.61 32.52 -10.28
N SER A 8 -22.57 32.03 -9.05
CA SER A 8 -22.82 30.61 -8.76
C SER A 8 -24.29 30.28 -8.98
N GLU A 9 -24.57 29.18 -9.67
CA GLU A 9 -25.93 28.66 -9.86
C GLU A 9 -26.65 28.42 -8.51
N GLN A 10 -25.91 28.01 -7.47
CA GLN A 10 -26.47 27.72 -6.15
C GLN A 10 -26.89 28.97 -5.38
N LEU A 11 -26.32 30.13 -5.71
CA LEU A 11 -26.61 31.39 -5.06
C LEU A 11 -27.88 32.07 -5.61
N GLU A 12 -28.28 31.78 -6.85
CA GLU A 12 -29.44 32.45 -7.47
C GLU A 12 -30.73 32.24 -6.70
N MET A 13 -31.00 31.00 -6.26
CA MET A 13 -32.19 30.71 -5.44
C MET A 13 -32.14 31.48 -4.12
N LYS A 14 -30.96 31.56 -3.48
CA LYS A 14 -30.77 32.29 -2.22
C LYS A 14 -31.00 33.80 -2.38
N LEU A 15 -30.58 34.38 -3.49
CA LEU A 15 -30.88 35.79 -3.81
C LEU A 15 -32.39 36.01 -3.99
N MET A 16 -33.12 35.06 -4.60
CA MET A 16 -34.58 35.17 -4.74
C MET A 16 -35.32 35.04 -3.40
N GLU A 17 -34.82 34.20 -2.48
CA GLU A 17 -35.40 34.01 -1.14
C GLU A 17 -35.14 35.20 -0.19
N HIS A 18 -34.00 35.88 -0.37
CA HIS A 18 -33.54 36.95 0.52
C HIS A 18 -33.42 38.29 -0.20
N HIS A 19 -34.36 39.21 0.07
CA HIS A 19 -34.37 40.53 -0.56
C HIS A 19 -33.52 41.60 0.14
N ARG A 20 -33.14 41.41 1.41
CA ARG A 20 -32.40 42.40 2.21
C ARG A 20 -31.11 41.79 2.74
N TRP A 21 -30.01 42.49 2.50
CA TRP A 21 -28.66 42.09 2.84
C TRP A 21 -27.96 43.23 3.57
N LYS A 22 -26.92 42.92 4.34
CA LYS A 22 -26.04 43.93 4.96
C LYS A 22 -24.58 43.53 4.80
N VAL A 23 -23.69 44.50 4.66
CA VAL A 23 -22.24 44.24 4.64
C VAL A 23 -21.81 43.66 5.99
N HIS A 24 -21.33 42.43 5.96
CA HIS A 24 -20.87 41.69 7.13
C HIS A 24 -19.36 41.89 7.38
N SER A 25 -18.55 41.68 6.33
CA SER A 25 -17.09 41.77 6.43
C SER A 25 -16.49 42.27 5.12
N ILE A 26 -15.36 42.98 5.18
CA ILE A 26 -14.66 43.55 4.03
C ILE A 26 -13.23 43.00 4.00
N PHE A 27 -12.76 42.63 2.81
CA PHE A 27 -11.45 42.04 2.57
C PHE A 27 -10.70 42.82 1.47
N LYS A 28 -9.43 42.49 1.26
CA LYS A 28 -8.63 43.06 0.18
C LYS A 28 -9.22 42.84 -1.22
N ASN A 29 -9.88 41.69 -1.43
CA ASN A 29 -10.33 41.25 -2.75
C ASN A 29 -11.86 41.05 -2.85
N GLY A 30 -12.62 41.52 -1.87
CA GLY A 30 -14.07 41.36 -1.86
C GLY A 30 -14.69 41.72 -0.51
N LEU A 31 -15.99 41.47 -0.38
CA LEU A 31 -16.75 41.64 0.85
C LEU A 31 -17.77 40.51 0.99
N ASN A 32 -18.24 40.27 2.21
CA ASN A 32 -19.39 39.41 2.46
C ASN A 32 -20.61 40.27 2.78
N LEU A 33 -21.73 39.93 2.17
CA LEU A 33 -23.06 40.32 2.60
C LEU A 33 -23.69 39.19 3.40
N ILE A 34 -24.57 39.53 4.33
CA ILE A 34 -25.31 38.54 5.14
C ILE A 34 -26.80 38.86 5.17
N SER A 35 -27.63 37.82 5.14
CA SER A 35 -29.08 37.86 5.32
C SER A 35 -29.52 36.63 6.12
N GLY A 36 -29.93 36.82 7.38
CA GLY A 36 -30.16 35.68 8.28
C GLY A 36 -28.88 34.88 8.50
N LYS A 37 -28.90 33.59 8.14
CA LYS A 37 -27.72 32.69 8.13
C LYS A 37 -27.04 32.59 6.75
N GLU A 38 -27.63 33.18 5.71
CA GLU A 38 -27.10 33.11 4.36
C GLU A 38 -26.04 34.19 4.15
N LEU A 39 -24.96 33.80 3.49
CA LEU A 39 -23.82 34.66 3.22
C LEU A 39 -23.53 34.70 1.72
N LEU A 40 -23.22 35.90 1.24
CA LEU A 40 -22.99 36.19 -0.16
C LEU A 40 -21.63 36.88 -0.29
N PHE A 41 -20.68 36.28 -0.99
CA PHE A 41 -19.40 36.92 -1.29
C PHE A 41 -19.49 37.75 -2.57
N ILE A 42 -18.96 38.97 -2.54
CA ILE A 42 -18.83 39.84 -3.72
C ILE A 42 -17.36 40.22 -3.87
N GLY A 43 -16.72 39.81 -4.95
CA GLY A 43 -15.30 40.10 -5.15
C GLY A 43 -14.67 39.45 -6.38
N THR A 44 -13.34 39.33 -6.40
CA THR A 44 -12.62 38.67 -7.49
C THR A 44 -12.65 37.14 -7.36
N ASP A 45 -12.34 36.42 -8.43
CA ASP A 45 -12.17 34.95 -8.46
C ASP A 45 -10.74 34.48 -8.12
N LYS A 46 -9.93 35.34 -7.48
CA LYS A 46 -8.53 35.05 -7.14
C LYS A 46 -8.34 33.71 -6.40
N ASN A 47 -9.26 33.36 -5.51
CA ASN A 47 -9.18 32.14 -4.69
C ASN A 47 -10.08 31.03 -5.25
N GLY A 48 -10.36 31.06 -6.56
CA GLY A 48 -11.38 30.23 -7.19
C GLY A 48 -12.79 30.82 -7.10
N GLU A 49 -13.71 30.17 -7.79
CA GLU A 49 -15.13 30.53 -7.83
C GLU A 49 -15.85 29.79 -6.70
N LEU A 50 -16.49 30.52 -5.79
CA LEU A 50 -17.10 29.97 -4.56
C LEU A 50 -18.60 29.70 -4.77
N PRO A 51 -19.20 28.68 -4.14
CA PRO A 51 -20.61 28.33 -4.36
C PRO A 51 -21.63 29.37 -3.84
N PHE A 52 -21.16 30.44 -3.20
CA PHE A 52 -21.97 31.55 -2.68
C PHE A 52 -21.44 32.91 -3.14
N ALA A 53 -20.74 32.96 -4.29
CA ALA A 53 -20.08 34.17 -4.77
C ALA A 53 -20.69 34.79 -6.03
N VAL A 54 -20.61 36.12 -6.05
CA VAL A 54 -20.76 37.01 -7.20
C VAL A 54 -19.40 37.58 -7.54
N HIS A 55 -18.93 37.31 -8.75
CA HIS A 55 -17.63 37.75 -9.20
C HIS A 55 -17.70 39.02 -10.04
N LEU A 56 -16.86 39.99 -9.66
CA LEU A 56 -16.66 41.25 -10.34
C LEU A 56 -15.24 41.32 -10.90
N SER A 57 -15.03 42.19 -11.88
CA SER A 57 -13.67 42.48 -12.35
C SER A 57 -12.81 43.04 -11.22
N PHE A 58 -11.49 42.89 -11.31
CA PHE A 58 -10.57 43.46 -10.30
C PHE A 58 -10.77 44.97 -10.13
N LYS A 59 -11.02 45.69 -11.24
CA LYS A 59 -11.29 47.12 -11.24
C LYS A 59 -12.59 47.45 -10.50
N ASP A 60 -13.68 46.76 -10.84
CA ASP A 60 -14.99 47.00 -10.26
C ASP A 60 -15.04 46.60 -8.78
N THR A 61 -14.39 45.50 -8.41
CA THR A 61 -14.22 45.09 -7.02
C THR A 61 -13.58 46.20 -6.19
N LYS A 62 -12.48 46.79 -6.67
CA LYS A 62 -11.84 47.92 -5.98
C LYS A 62 -12.75 49.14 -5.86
N GLU A 63 -13.54 49.44 -6.88
CA GLU A 63 -14.48 50.56 -6.85
C GLU A 63 -15.64 50.33 -5.87
N VAL A 64 -16.15 49.09 -5.79
CA VAL A 64 -17.14 48.67 -4.79
C VAL A 64 -16.57 48.83 -3.38
N LEU A 65 -15.38 48.29 -3.11
CA LEU A 65 -14.76 48.29 -1.78
C LEU A 65 -14.47 49.69 -1.23
N LYS A 66 -14.24 50.68 -2.10
CA LYS A 66 -14.06 52.10 -1.69
C LYS A 66 -15.35 52.77 -1.22
N LYS A 67 -16.51 52.20 -1.56
CA LYS A 67 -17.84 52.84 -1.41
C LYS A 67 -18.75 52.13 -0.42
N VAL A 68 -18.25 51.11 0.26
CA VAL A 68 -19.03 50.33 1.24
C VAL A 68 -18.34 50.32 2.60
N ASN A 69 -19.15 50.36 3.65
CA ASN A 69 -18.75 50.16 5.03
C ASN A 69 -19.49 48.96 5.62
N ILE A 70 -18.93 48.39 6.68
CA ILE A 70 -19.59 47.32 7.45
C ILE A 70 -20.94 47.85 7.96
N GLY A 71 -22.00 47.05 7.77
CA GLY A 71 -23.37 47.39 8.13
C GLY A 71 -24.19 48.03 7.01
N ASP A 72 -23.58 48.46 5.90
CA ASP A 72 -24.32 49.09 4.80
C ASP A 72 -25.40 48.14 4.23
N PRO A 73 -26.64 48.64 4.01
CA PRO A 73 -27.72 47.82 3.50
C PRO A 73 -27.62 47.62 1.98
N PHE A 74 -28.03 46.45 1.53
CA PHE A 74 -28.22 46.08 0.15
C PHE A 74 -29.62 45.48 -0.05
N THR A 75 -30.23 45.78 -1.18
CA THR A 75 -31.55 45.23 -1.56
C THR A 75 -31.43 44.51 -2.89
N TYR A 76 -31.94 43.28 -2.95
CA TYR A 76 -32.06 42.52 -4.19
C TYR A 76 -33.49 42.60 -4.74
N ASP A 77 -33.61 43.08 -5.98
CA ASP A 77 -34.85 43.05 -6.75
C ASP A 77 -34.80 41.87 -7.73
N SER A 78 -35.67 40.89 -7.51
CA SER A 78 -35.77 39.67 -8.31
C SER A 78 -36.35 39.90 -9.70
N HIS A 79 -37.18 40.94 -9.90
CA HIS A 79 -37.78 41.23 -11.19
C HIS A 79 -36.76 41.88 -12.13
N SER A 80 -36.01 42.86 -11.64
CA SER A 80 -34.97 43.53 -12.43
C SER A 80 -33.60 42.84 -12.37
N LYS A 81 -33.46 41.78 -11.55
CA LYS A 81 -32.19 41.10 -11.25
C LYS A 81 -31.10 42.11 -10.91
N ARG A 82 -31.33 42.92 -9.87
CA ARG A 82 -30.40 43.96 -9.40
C ARG A 82 -30.14 43.85 -7.92
N LEU A 83 -28.87 43.90 -7.54
CA LEU A 83 -28.46 44.06 -6.15
C LEU A 83 -27.91 45.48 -5.97
N GLN A 84 -28.54 46.28 -5.11
CA GLN A 84 -28.26 47.71 -5.05
C GLN A 84 -28.13 48.22 -3.62
N ASN A 85 -27.33 49.27 -3.47
CA ASN A 85 -27.30 50.13 -2.30
C ASN A 85 -27.42 51.60 -2.75
N ASN A 86 -27.25 52.56 -1.84
CA ASN A 86 -27.35 53.98 -2.16
C ASN A 86 -26.23 54.51 -3.07
N GLN A 87 -25.16 53.74 -3.31
CA GLN A 87 -23.94 54.17 -4.00
C GLN A 87 -23.84 53.60 -5.42
N PHE A 88 -24.33 52.39 -5.65
CA PHE A 88 -24.26 51.71 -6.94
C PHE A 88 -25.27 50.58 -7.07
N ILE A 89 -25.38 50.07 -8.30
CA ILE A 89 -26.24 48.95 -8.69
C ILE A 89 -25.36 47.89 -9.35
N LEU A 90 -25.44 46.66 -8.86
CA LEU A 90 -24.89 45.45 -9.49
C LEU A 90 -25.97 44.84 -10.40
N SER A 91 -25.66 44.70 -11.68
CA SER A 91 -26.52 44.13 -12.71
C SER A 91 -26.10 42.71 -13.06
N PHE A 92 -27.07 41.79 -13.09
CA PHE A 92 -26.86 40.37 -13.41
C PHE A 92 -27.24 40.02 -14.86
N ASP A 93 -27.61 40.99 -15.72
CA ASP A 93 -28.12 40.72 -17.09
C ASP A 93 -27.16 39.95 -18.00
N TYR A 94 -25.86 40.03 -17.73
CA TYR A 94 -24.80 39.43 -18.56
C TYR A 94 -23.86 38.54 -17.75
N ALA A 95 -24.25 38.16 -16.53
CA ALA A 95 -23.44 37.29 -15.70
C ALA A 95 -23.37 35.89 -16.31
N SER A 96 -22.17 35.32 -16.45
CA SER A 96 -22.02 33.91 -16.77
C SER A 96 -22.21 33.05 -15.51
N HIS A 97 -22.73 31.85 -15.69
CA HIS A 97 -23.00 30.94 -14.58
C HIS A 97 -21.88 29.91 -14.46
N TYR A 98 -21.54 29.54 -13.23
CA TYR A 98 -20.65 28.41 -12.95
C TYR A 98 -21.28 27.50 -11.91
N ASN A 99 -20.91 26.22 -11.99
CA ASN A 99 -21.42 25.19 -11.10
C ASN A 99 -20.31 24.73 -10.15
N SER A 100 -20.62 24.75 -8.86
CA SER A 100 -19.72 24.35 -7.78
C SER A 100 -19.97 22.93 -7.26
N HIS A 101 -20.85 22.16 -7.90
CA HIS A 101 -21.21 20.81 -7.49
C HIS A 101 -20.15 19.79 -7.91
N LEU A 102 -19.65 19.05 -6.93
CA LEU A 102 -18.73 17.94 -7.17
C LEU A 102 -19.51 16.67 -7.47
N LEU A 103 -19.40 16.20 -8.72
CA LEU A 103 -19.84 14.86 -9.08
C LEU A 103 -18.86 13.82 -8.55
N GLN A 104 -19.38 12.64 -8.19
CA GLN A 104 -18.56 11.51 -7.74
C GLN A 104 -17.53 11.13 -8.83
N GLN A 105 -16.30 10.81 -8.42
CA GLN A 105 -15.11 10.69 -9.28
C GLN A 105 -14.50 9.27 -9.26
N LYS A 106 -15.31 8.21 -9.39
CA LYS A 106 -14.79 6.83 -9.45
C LYS A 106 -14.46 6.46 -10.91
N PRO A 107 -13.31 5.83 -11.23
CA PRO A 107 -12.28 5.27 -10.34
C PRO A 107 -11.12 6.23 -9.96
N VAL A 108 -10.33 5.85 -8.94
CA VAL A 108 -9.25 6.66 -8.33
C VAL A 108 -7.93 6.55 -9.12
N ASN A 109 -7.32 7.68 -9.50
CA ASN A 109 -6.03 7.71 -10.19
C ASN A 109 -4.85 7.72 -9.19
N TRP A 110 -4.38 6.53 -8.83
CA TRP A 110 -3.30 6.36 -7.85
C TRP A 110 -1.97 6.99 -8.27
N LYS A 111 -1.67 7.03 -9.56
CA LYS A 111 -0.45 7.68 -10.07
C LYS A 111 -0.45 9.18 -9.74
N GLN A 112 -1.61 9.83 -9.83
CA GLN A 112 -1.75 11.25 -9.49
C GLN A 112 -1.70 11.45 -7.98
N ILE A 113 -2.35 10.58 -7.19
CA ILE A 113 -2.27 10.60 -5.71
C ILE A 113 -0.82 10.46 -5.24
N THR A 114 -0.04 9.51 -5.78
CA THR A 114 1.38 9.35 -5.42
C THR A 114 2.18 10.61 -5.73
N LYS A 115 1.88 11.33 -6.83
CA LYS A 115 2.53 12.62 -7.11
C LYS A 115 2.17 13.66 -6.04
N VAL A 116 0.91 13.75 -5.64
CA VAL A 116 0.44 14.68 -4.59
C VAL A 116 1.14 14.42 -3.26
N LEU A 117 1.21 13.16 -2.82
CA LEU A 117 1.87 12.79 -1.57
C LEU A 117 3.37 13.15 -1.60
N ASN A 118 4.02 12.97 -2.75
CA ASN A 118 5.41 13.39 -2.94
C ASN A 118 5.59 14.92 -2.89
N GLU A 119 4.68 15.70 -3.47
CA GLU A 119 4.70 17.17 -3.35
C GLU A 119 4.46 17.60 -1.89
N ALA A 120 3.50 16.99 -1.19
CA ALA A 120 3.21 17.27 0.21
C ALA A 120 4.43 17.09 1.12
N LYS A 121 5.25 16.05 0.87
CA LYS A 121 6.50 15.81 1.59
C LYS A 121 7.52 16.95 1.47
N MET A 122 7.50 17.69 0.36
CA MET A 122 8.46 18.78 0.11
C MET A 122 8.07 20.09 0.79
N VAL A 123 6.78 20.29 1.07
CA VAL A 123 6.27 21.50 1.72
C VAL A 123 6.76 21.60 3.17
N GLN A 124 7.42 22.71 3.51
CA GLN A 124 7.93 22.95 4.87
C GLN A 124 7.00 23.78 5.74
N ASP A 125 6.02 24.45 5.14
CA ASP A 125 5.05 25.26 5.86
C ASP A 125 4.20 24.40 6.79
N ARG A 126 3.77 25.00 7.90
CA ARG A 126 2.91 24.38 8.90
C ARG A 126 1.51 24.93 8.82
N ASN A 127 0.53 24.05 8.97
CA ASN A 127 -0.88 24.39 9.00
C ASN A 127 -1.25 25.10 10.32
N GLY A 128 -2.51 25.48 10.52
CA GLY A 128 -2.92 26.22 11.72
C GLY A 128 -2.93 25.41 13.01
N PHE A 129 -2.69 24.09 12.94
CA PHE A 129 -2.42 23.22 14.09
C PHE A 129 -0.92 23.11 14.41
N GLY A 130 -0.06 23.75 13.61
CA GLY A 130 1.38 23.62 13.72
C GLY A 130 1.94 22.34 13.11
N GLU A 131 1.14 21.59 12.35
CA GLU A 131 1.56 20.34 11.72
C GLU A 131 2.01 20.55 10.27
N LYS A 132 2.92 19.70 9.77
CA LYS A 132 3.21 19.68 8.33
C LYS A 132 2.11 18.93 7.57
N LEU A 133 2.08 19.10 6.25
CA LEU A 133 1.16 18.35 5.41
C LEU A 133 1.40 16.83 5.56
N PRO A 134 0.35 16.02 5.79
CA PRO A 134 0.51 14.59 5.92
C PRO A 134 0.78 13.95 4.55
N PHE A 135 1.73 13.03 4.51
CA PHE A 135 2.15 12.36 3.26
C PHE A 135 2.23 10.83 3.39
N SER A 136 2.01 10.26 4.58
CA SER A 136 1.90 8.82 4.81
C SER A 136 1.11 8.52 6.10
N LEU A 137 0.55 7.32 6.22
CA LEU A 137 -0.14 6.87 7.43
C LEU A 137 0.80 6.81 8.64
N ALA A 138 2.04 6.31 8.45
CA ALA A 138 3.04 6.27 9.52
C ALA A 138 3.39 7.67 10.06
N TYR A 139 3.32 8.70 9.20
CA TYR A 139 3.54 10.08 9.62
C TYR A 139 2.37 10.62 10.46
N LEU A 140 1.12 10.21 10.18
CA LEU A 140 -0.05 10.61 10.97
C LEU A 140 -0.02 10.06 12.41
N GLU A 141 0.62 8.92 12.62
CA GLU A 141 0.81 8.32 13.95
C GLU A 141 1.84 9.08 14.79
N GLN A 142 2.70 9.90 14.15
CA GLN A 142 3.74 10.69 14.81
C GLN A 142 3.28 12.13 15.15
N MET A 143 2.10 12.54 14.68
CA MET A 143 1.51 13.87 14.98
C MET A 143 1.05 13.96 16.44
N ASP A 144 0.72 15.18 16.89
CA ASP A 144 0.15 15.41 18.23
C ASP A 144 -0.99 14.42 18.53
N THR A 145 -0.96 13.84 19.74
CA THR A 145 -1.85 12.75 20.11
C THR A 145 -3.32 13.16 20.06
N SER A 146 -3.65 14.40 20.42
CA SER A 146 -5.03 14.89 20.38
C SER A 146 -5.54 15.11 18.96
N PHE A 147 -4.68 15.63 18.07
CA PHE A 147 -4.99 15.78 16.65
C PHE A 147 -5.18 14.42 15.97
N SER A 148 -4.24 13.48 16.19
CA SER A 148 -4.30 12.12 15.64
C SER A 148 -5.55 11.37 16.12
N GLN A 149 -5.93 11.51 17.39
CA GLN A 149 -7.17 10.94 17.93
C GLN A 149 -8.42 11.54 17.27
N ALA A 150 -8.47 12.86 17.08
CA ALA A 150 -9.59 13.51 16.41
C ALA A 150 -9.72 13.07 14.95
N VAL A 151 -8.61 12.95 14.21
CA VAL A 151 -8.62 12.39 12.85
C VAL A 151 -9.16 10.96 12.83
N LYS A 152 -8.72 10.11 13.77
CA LYS A 152 -9.23 8.72 13.92
C LYS A 152 -10.73 8.69 14.23
N GLY A 153 -11.24 9.67 14.98
CA GLY A 153 -12.66 9.78 15.27
C GLY A 153 -13.50 10.15 14.03
N LEU A 154 -13.00 11.03 13.15
CA LEU A 154 -13.71 11.40 11.91
C LEU A 154 -13.92 10.23 10.94
N ILE A 155 -13.01 9.23 10.97
CA ILE A 155 -13.07 8.03 10.14
C ILE A 155 -13.67 6.81 10.88
N SER A 156 -14.27 7.04 12.04
CA SER A 156 -14.91 5.99 12.83
C SER A 156 -16.34 5.73 12.34
N GLU A 157 -16.83 4.51 12.52
CA GLU A 157 -18.26 4.16 12.34
C GLU A 157 -19.09 4.44 13.61
N LYS A 158 -18.44 4.76 14.73
CA LYS A 158 -19.12 5.03 16.00
C LYS A 158 -19.52 6.50 16.07
N GLU A 159 -20.82 6.75 16.15
CA GLU A 159 -21.40 8.10 16.23
C GLU A 159 -20.75 8.97 17.33
N GLU A 160 -20.48 8.41 18.51
CA GLU A 160 -19.83 9.11 19.63
C GLU A 160 -18.44 9.62 19.25
N ASN A 161 -17.61 8.78 18.64
CA ASN A 161 -16.25 9.14 18.20
C ASN A 161 -16.30 10.22 17.11
N ILE A 162 -17.23 10.10 16.16
CA ILE A 162 -17.44 11.09 15.10
C ILE A 162 -17.83 12.43 15.74
N ARG A 163 -18.77 12.43 16.67
CA ARG A 163 -19.25 13.64 17.36
C ARG A 163 -18.13 14.33 18.13
N GLU A 164 -17.34 13.58 18.89
CA GLU A 164 -16.18 14.12 19.62
C GLU A 164 -15.14 14.74 18.67
N ALA A 165 -14.86 14.07 17.56
CA ALA A 165 -13.94 14.57 16.55
C ALA A 165 -14.45 15.85 15.87
N LEU A 166 -15.72 15.90 15.49
CA LEU A 166 -16.33 17.12 14.93
C LEU A 166 -16.28 18.28 15.95
N LEU A 167 -16.56 18.02 17.23
CA LEU A 167 -16.45 19.02 18.30
C LEU A 167 -15.02 19.50 18.53
N PHE A 168 -14.02 18.67 18.23
CA PHE A 168 -12.61 19.07 18.28
C PHE A 168 -12.25 20.04 17.14
N PHE A 169 -12.73 19.81 15.91
CA PHE A 169 -12.34 20.60 14.75
C PHE A 169 -13.18 21.88 14.56
N ILE A 170 -14.50 21.83 14.73
CA ILE A 170 -15.38 22.97 14.42
C ILE A 170 -15.00 24.20 15.25
N GLY A 171 -14.69 25.30 14.56
CA GLY A 171 -14.33 26.58 15.18
C GLY A 171 -12.89 26.65 15.72
N ARG A 172 -12.10 25.58 15.61
CA ARG A 172 -10.74 25.56 16.15
C ARG A 172 -9.76 26.23 15.18
N GLY A 173 -9.16 27.34 15.62
CA GLY A 173 -8.20 28.12 14.85
C GLY A 173 -8.44 29.61 15.00
N LYS A 174 -7.67 30.44 14.29
CA LYS A 174 -7.84 31.90 14.29
C LYS A 174 -8.34 32.38 12.93
N GLY A 175 -9.09 33.48 12.92
CA GLY A 175 -9.55 34.13 11.69
C GLY A 175 -11.01 33.83 11.34
N LEU A 176 -11.41 34.22 10.14
CA LEU A 176 -12.79 34.05 9.66
C LEU A 176 -13.05 32.64 9.14
N THR A 177 -12.01 31.90 8.75
CA THR A 177 -12.07 30.47 8.45
C THR A 177 -11.09 29.77 9.39
N PRO A 178 -11.53 29.30 10.57
CA PRO A 178 -10.65 28.61 11.49
C PRO A 178 -10.12 27.32 10.86
N SER A 179 -8.89 26.95 11.23
CA SER A 179 -8.14 25.85 10.61
C SER A 179 -8.85 24.50 10.64
N GLY A 180 -9.59 24.21 11.71
CA GLY A 180 -10.38 22.98 11.78
C GLY A 180 -11.56 22.95 10.81
N ASP A 181 -12.21 24.09 10.57
CA ASP A 181 -13.28 24.19 9.58
C ASP A 181 -12.75 24.02 8.14
N ASP A 182 -11.62 24.65 7.82
CA ASP A 182 -10.96 24.51 6.50
C ASP A 182 -10.51 23.05 6.25
N LEU A 183 -9.96 22.38 7.28
CA LEU A 183 -9.61 20.96 7.23
C LEU A 183 -10.85 20.10 6.96
N LEU A 184 -11.96 20.34 7.64
CA LEU A 184 -13.21 19.61 7.42
C LEU A 184 -13.75 19.81 5.99
N VAL A 185 -13.67 21.02 5.44
CA VAL A 185 -14.04 21.28 4.03
C VAL A 185 -13.18 20.44 3.08
N GLY A 186 -11.87 20.40 3.31
CA GLY A 186 -10.95 19.58 2.52
C GLY A 186 -11.27 18.09 2.59
N LEU A 187 -11.49 17.56 3.80
CA LEU A 187 -11.83 16.15 4.00
C LEU A 187 -13.17 15.79 3.34
N LEU A 188 -14.20 16.60 3.55
CA LEU A 188 -15.53 16.40 2.95
C LEU A 188 -15.47 16.41 1.42
N SER A 189 -14.54 17.17 0.82
CA SER A 189 -14.38 17.19 -0.63
C SER A 189 -13.92 15.86 -1.20
N VAL A 190 -13.00 15.16 -0.52
CA VAL A 190 -12.57 13.80 -0.90
C VAL A 190 -13.68 12.80 -0.66
N ASP A 191 -14.40 12.93 0.47
CA ASP A 191 -15.59 12.13 0.74
C ASP A 191 -16.66 12.30 -0.35
N SER A 192 -16.93 13.53 -0.80
CA SER A 192 -17.87 13.79 -1.90
C SER A 192 -17.41 13.15 -3.22
N ALA A 193 -16.10 13.10 -3.47
CA ALA A 193 -15.55 12.47 -4.68
C ALA A 193 -15.62 10.93 -4.63
N TYR A 194 -15.39 10.30 -3.48
CA TYR A 194 -15.12 8.86 -3.42
C TYR A 194 -16.03 8.06 -2.48
N GLY A 195 -16.79 8.71 -1.60
CA GLY A 195 -17.67 8.09 -0.59
C GLY A 195 -16.84 7.38 0.47
N LEU A 196 -16.15 8.15 1.30
CA LEU A 196 -15.13 7.68 2.24
C LEU A 196 -15.63 7.59 3.67
N LEU A 197 -16.48 8.53 4.07
CA LEU A 197 -16.87 8.70 5.46
C LEU A 197 -18.24 8.08 5.73
N ASP A 198 -18.45 7.69 6.98
CA ASP A 198 -19.76 7.26 7.45
C ASP A 198 -20.81 8.38 7.25
N GLN A 199 -22.02 8.01 6.86
CA GLN A 199 -23.11 8.97 6.60
C GLN A 199 -23.40 9.86 7.82
N ASN A 200 -23.16 9.36 9.04
CA ASN A 200 -23.33 10.11 10.28
C ASN A 200 -22.42 11.33 10.37
N VAL A 201 -21.27 11.36 9.70
CA VAL A 201 -20.39 12.55 9.69
C VAL A 201 -21.13 13.78 9.18
N ARG A 202 -21.84 13.65 8.05
CA ARG A 202 -22.61 14.75 7.45
C ARG A 202 -23.81 15.11 8.32
N LEU A 203 -24.54 14.12 8.84
CA LEU A 203 -25.72 14.34 9.68
C LEU A 203 -25.37 15.07 10.98
N LEU A 204 -24.35 14.60 11.70
CA LEU A 204 -23.87 15.22 12.93
C LEU A 204 -23.30 16.60 12.68
N LEU A 205 -22.59 16.81 11.56
CA LEU A 205 -22.09 18.14 11.21
C LEU A 205 -23.23 19.14 11.02
N VAL A 206 -24.31 18.77 10.32
CA VAL A 206 -25.50 19.64 10.19
C VAL A 206 -26.11 19.95 11.56
N GLU A 207 -26.32 18.93 12.39
CA GLU A 207 -26.86 19.09 13.75
C GLU A 207 -26.01 20.05 14.58
N LEU A 208 -24.67 19.88 14.58
CA LEU A 208 -23.74 20.70 15.34
C LEU A 208 -23.70 22.15 14.84
N LEU A 209 -23.81 22.38 13.53
CA LEU A 209 -23.88 23.74 12.96
C LEU A 209 -25.22 24.43 13.25
N GLU A 210 -26.29 23.69 13.56
CA GLU A 210 -27.58 24.26 13.96
C GLU A 210 -27.68 24.53 15.46
N THR A 211 -27.07 23.67 16.27
CA THR A 211 -27.21 23.68 17.74
C THR A 211 -26.10 24.42 18.46
N THR A 212 -24.96 24.70 17.81
CA THR A 212 -23.80 25.33 18.43
C THR A 212 -23.33 26.57 17.67
N THR A 213 -22.82 27.57 18.40
CA THR A 213 -22.17 28.78 17.84
C THR A 213 -20.66 28.69 18.02
N ARG A 214 -20.05 27.59 17.53
CA ARG A 214 -18.63 27.30 17.74
C ARG A 214 -17.70 27.93 16.70
N THR A 215 -18.21 28.20 15.50
CA THR A 215 -17.42 28.74 14.39
C THR A 215 -17.96 30.10 13.92
N THR A 216 -17.28 30.72 12.95
CA THR A 216 -17.73 32.01 12.41
C THR A 216 -18.81 31.81 11.34
N ALA A 217 -19.61 32.85 11.07
CA ALA A 217 -20.62 32.81 10.01
C ALA A 217 -20.04 32.50 8.61
N VAL A 218 -18.78 32.90 8.37
CA VAL A 218 -18.09 32.62 7.10
C VAL A 218 -17.76 31.13 7.01
N ALA A 219 -17.10 30.58 8.04
CA ALA A 219 -16.73 29.17 8.10
C ALA A 219 -17.94 28.23 8.11
N GLU A 220 -18.98 28.59 8.87
CA GLU A 220 -20.27 27.87 8.86
C GLU A 220 -20.85 27.79 7.45
N THR A 221 -20.76 28.86 6.66
CA THR A 221 -21.21 28.88 5.27
C THR A 221 -20.42 27.84 4.45
N TYR A 222 -19.09 27.86 4.51
CA TYR A 222 -18.27 26.87 3.80
C TYR A 222 -18.63 25.42 4.15
N LEU A 223 -18.81 25.12 5.45
CA LEU A 223 -19.19 23.78 5.90
C LEU A 223 -20.60 23.39 5.42
N ARG A 224 -21.58 24.30 5.45
CA ARG A 224 -22.94 24.05 4.93
C ARG A 224 -22.93 23.72 3.44
N TYR A 225 -22.13 24.43 2.64
CA TYR A 225 -21.96 24.12 1.23
C TYR A 225 -21.23 22.79 1.01
N ALA A 226 -20.17 22.50 1.77
CA ALA A 226 -19.44 21.23 1.69
C ALA A 226 -20.33 20.01 2.03
N VAL A 227 -21.20 20.12 3.04
CA VAL A 227 -22.20 19.07 3.35
C VAL A 227 -23.12 18.78 2.16
N ASN A 228 -23.38 19.78 1.32
CA ASN A 228 -24.20 19.66 0.11
C ASN A 228 -23.37 19.36 -1.16
N HIS A 229 -22.13 18.90 -1.01
CA HIS A 229 -21.23 18.55 -2.13
C HIS A 229 -20.84 19.75 -3.01
N LEU A 230 -20.87 20.97 -2.46
CA LEU A 230 -20.58 22.22 -3.16
C LEU A 230 -19.25 22.80 -2.68
N TYR A 231 -18.31 22.98 -3.62
CA TYR A 231 -16.93 23.39 -3.32
C TYR A 231 -16.43 24.49 -4.26
N SER A 232 -15.30 25.11 -3.91
CA SER A 232 -14.63 26.05 -4.81
C SER A 232 -14.12 25.37 -6.07
N THR A 233 -14.09 26.09 -7.19
CA THR A 233 -13.59 25.50 -8.46
C THR A 233 -12.11 25.10 -8.41
N THR A 234 -11.33 25.64 -7.48
CA THR A 234 -9.95 25.17 -7.23
C THR A 234 -9.93 23.76 -6.65
N ILE A 235 -10.82 23.45 -5.68
CA ILE A 235 -10.96 22.10 -5.12
C ILE A 235 -11.50 21.14 -6.20
N LEU A 236 -12.51 21.57 -6.97
CA LEU A 236 -13.07 20.76 -8.05
C LEU A 236 -12.01 20.40 -9.10
N SER A 237 -11.20 21.37 -9.52
CA SER A 237 -10.12 21.14 -10.49
C SER A 237 -9.10 20.13 -9.96
N PHE A 238 -8.70 20.27 -8.70
CA PHE A 238 -7.76 19.36 -8.05
C PHE A 238 -8.30 17.92 -7.98
N LEU A 239 -9.54 17.73 -7.51
CA LEU A 239 -10.13 16.39 -7.38
C LEU A 239 -10.46 15.75 -8.73
N LYS A 240 -10.71 16.56 -9.76
CA LYS A 240 -10.85 16.04 -11.12
C LYS A 240 -9.56 15.40 -11.61
N GLU A 241 -8.40 15.97 -11.28
CA GLU A 241 -7.08 15.42 -11.59
C GLU A 241 -6.75 14.12 -10.82
N THR A 242 -7.50 13.80 -9.75
CA THR A 242 -7.35 12.52 -9.03
C THR A 242 -8.28 11.41 -9.54
N SER A 243 -9.07 11.66 -10.59
CA SER A 243 -9.93 10.66 -11.26
C SER A 243 -9.19 9.97 -12.43
N GLU A 244 -9.41 8.66 -12.63
CA GLU A 244 -8.89 7.94 -13.81
C GLU A 244 -9.57 8.35 -15.11
N GLU A 245 -10.81 8.82 -15.02
CA GLU A 245 -11.58 9.26 -16.19
C GLU A 245 -11.03 10.55 -16.80
N TYR A 246 -10.18 11.27 -16.06
CA TYR A 246 -9.61 12.53 -16.50
C TYR A 246 -8.14 12.39 -16.90
N GLN A 247 -7.85 12.71 -18.16
CA GLN A 247 -6.50 12.65 -18.75
C GLN A 247 -5.69 13.94 -18.54
N GLY A 248 -5.95 14.66 -17.45
CA GLY A 248 -5.21 15.84 -17.06
C GLY A 248 -3.78 15.56 -16.61
N ASN A 249 -2.96 16.60 -16.54
CA ASN A 249 -1.63 16.53 -15.94
C ASN A 249 -1.27 17.85 -15.23
N ARG A 250 -2.24 18.45 -14.57
CA ARG A 250 -2.07 19.68 -13.81
C ARG A 250 -2.10 19.48 -12.31
N ILE A 251 -2.19 18.24 -11.81
CA ILE A 251 -2.29 17.95 -10.36
C ILE A 251 -1.28 18.73 -9.51
N LYS A 252 -0.04 18.91 -9.97
CA LYS A 252 0.99 19.69 -9.25
C LYS A 252 0.66 21.18 -9.22
N THR A 253 0.25 21.73 -10.36
CA THR A 253 -0.17 23.13 -10.47
C THR A 253 -1.38 23.39 -9.59
N ASP A 254 -2.39 22.52 -9.65
CA ASP A 254 -3.62 22.62 -8.87
C ASP A 254 -3.33 22.46 -7.36
N PHE A 255 -2.40 21.58 -6.97
CA PHE A 255 -1.90 21.44 -5.60
C PHE A 255 -1.30 22.76 -5.08
N HIS A 256 -0.33 23.33 -5.80
CA HIS A 256 0.30 24.59 -5.40
C HIS A 256 -0.68 25.77 -5.44
N GLN A 257 -1.64 25.77 -6.36
CA GLN A 257 -2.70 26.77 -6.39
C GLN A 257 -3.55 26.74 -5.12
N LEU A 258 -3.95 25.55 -4.65
CA LEU A 258 -4.70 25.40 -3.40
C LEU A 258 -3.92 25.93 -2.19
N LEU A 259 -2.60 25.70 -2.14
CA LEU A 259 -1.76 26.21 -1.05
C LEU A 259 -1.71 27.75 -0.98
N THR A 260 -1.86 28.43 -2.11
CA THR A 260 -1.83 29.91 -2.17
C THR A 260 -3.13 30.60 -1.73
N ASN A 261 -4.17 29.83 -1.38
CA ASN A 261 -5.46 30.36 -0.94
C ASN A 261 -5.39 30.86 0.52
N GLY A 262 -5.53 32.18 0.71
CA GLY A 262 -5.44 32.78 2.06
C GLY A 262 -4.03 32.70 2.65
N SER A 263 -3.85 33.14 3.90
CA SER A 263 -2.54 33.04 4.56
C SER A 263 -2.21 31.61 5.01
N THR A 264 -3.20 30.89 5.55
CA THR A 264 -3.06 29.52 6.07
C THR A 264 -4.22 28.59 5.68
N SER A 265 -5.36 29.14 5.26
CA SER A 265 -6.58 28.41 4.89
C SER A 265 -6.33 27.33 3.81
N GLY A 266 -5.48 27.62 2.82
CA GLY A 266 -5.07 26.68 1.78
C GLY A 266 -4.33 25.46 2.31
N LEU A 267 -3.44 25.64 3.29
CA LEU A 267 -2.71 24.54 3.95
C LEU A 267 -3.65 23.67 4.79
N ASP A 268 -4.59 24.29 5.50
CA ASP A 268 -5.58 23.59 6.33
C ASP A 268 -6.53 22.77 5.44
N THR A 269 -7.04 23.36 4.36
CA THR A 269 -7.84 22.65 3.34
C THR A 269 -7.08 21.49 2.72
N MET A 270 -5.83 21.71 2.31
CA MET A 270 -5.00 20.66 1.72
C MET A 270 -4.69 19.55 2.74
N THR A 271 -4.53 19.89 4.02
CA THR A 271 -4.38 18.89 5.09
C THR A 271 -5.58 17.94 5.10
N GLY A 272 -6.80 18.49 5.07
CA GLY A 272 -8.03 17.70 5.00
C GLY A 272 -8.13 16.81 3.77
N ILE A 273 -7.75 17.34 2.59
CA ILE A 273 -7.70 16.57 1.34
C ILE A 273 -6.71 15.39 1.46
N LEU A 274 -5.49 15.65 1.93
CA LEU A 274 -4.46 14.62 2.06
C LEU A 274 -4.85 13.55 3.07
N LEU A 275 -5.51 13.91 4.17
CA LEU A 275 -6.09 12.95 5.11
C LEU A 275 -7.09 12.02 4.41
N GLY A 276 -8.02 12.57 3.64
CA GLY A 276 -8.97 11.76 2.88
C GLY A 276 -8.29 10.81 1.88
N LEU A 277 -7.27 11.30 1.15
CA LEU A 277 -6.52 10.47 0.20
C LEU A 277 -5.71 9.36 0.88
N LEU A 278 -5.15 9.61 2.07
CA LEU A 278 -4.43 8.59 2.85
C LEU A 278 -5.38 7.52 3.42
N VAL A 279 -6.61 7.89 3.76
CA VAL A 279 -7.64 6.92 4.17
C VAL A 279 -8.03 6.05 2.98
N LEU A 280 -8.22 6.63 1.79
CA LEU A 280 -8.42 5.84 0.57
C LEU A 280 -7.24 4.90 0.29
N GLU A 281 -6.00 5.36 0.51
CA GLU A 281 -4.81 4.52 0.35
C GLU A 281 -4.82 3.36 1.36
N LYS A 282 -5.23 3.63 2.61
CA LYS A 282 -5.40 2.59 3.64
C LYS A 282 -6.47 1.59 3.26
N GLU A 283 -7.65 2.04 2.82
CA GLU A 283 -8.74 1.17 2.38
C GLU A 283 -8.31 0.35 1.17
N ARG A 284 -7.63 0.97 0.20
CA ARG A 284 -7.00 0.25 -0.91
C ARG A 284 -6.03 -0.81 -0.41
N ASN A 285 -5.15 -0.51 0.54
CA ASN A 285 -4.19 -1.49 1.07
C ASN A 285 -4.85 -2.53 1.99
N THR A 286 -6.05 -2.26 2.47
CA THR A 286 -6.86 -3.24 3.21
C THR A 286 -7.63 -4.13 2.23
N LEU A 287 -8.07 -3.58 1.09
CA LEU A 287 -8.73 -4.26 -0.02
C LEU A 287 -7.74 -5.04 -0.92
N MET A 288 -6.53 -4.51 -1.11
CA MET A 288 -5.37 -5.20 -1.67
C MET A 288 -4.74 -5.97 -0.51
N GLY A 289 -5.15 -7.21 -0.31
CA GLY A 289 -4.68 -8.03 0.81
C GLY A 289 -3.15 -8.08 0.89
N LYS A 290 -2.66 -8.39 2.10
CA LYS A 290 -1.23 -8.53 2.46
C LYS A 290 -0.36 -9.12 1.33
N ARG A 291 0.86 -8.62 1.18
CA ARG A 291 1.93 -9.23 0.37
C ARG A 291 2.51 -10.41 1.13
N VAL A 292 2.24 -11.61 0.62
CA VAL A 292 2.64 -12.88 1.24
C VAL A 292 3.71 -13.54 0.39
N VAL A 293 4.89 -13.78 0.97
CA VAL A 293 5.89 -14.70 0.41
C VAL A 293 5.64 -16.08 0.99
N ILE A 294 5.33 -17.05 0.13
CA ILE A 294 5.03 -18.44 0.47
C ILE A 294 6.23 -19.31 0.08
N ALA A 295 6.93 -19.89 1.05
CA ALA A 295 8.01 -20.84 0.84
C ALA A 295 7.50 -22.28 0.87
N LEU A 296 7.52 -22.95 -0.28
CA LEU A 296 7.05 -24.33 -0.43
C LEU A 296 8.09 -25.38 -0.02
N GLY A 297 7.64 -26.33 0.80
CA GLY A 297 8.31 -27.59 1.13
C GLY A 297 8.70 -28.43 -0.09
N GLY A 298 9.72 -29.31 0.04
CA GLY A 298 10.01 -30.30 -1.01
C GLY A 298 8.84 -31.27 -1.23
N ASN A 299 8.13 -31.58 -0.15
CA ASN A 299 6.92 -32.43 -0.14
C ASN A 299 5.77 -31.85 -0.98
N ALA A 300 5.77 -30.55 -1.26
CA ALA A 300 4.79 -29.91 -2.14
C ALA A 300 4.98 -30.31 -3.62
N ILE A 301 6.18 -30.81 -3.97
CA ILE A 301 6.52 -31.24 -5.33
C ILE A 301 6.70 -32.75 -5.35
N LEU A 302 7.48 -33.33 -4.44
CA LEU A 302 7.70 -34.77 -4.38
C LEU A 302 7.67 -35.25 -2.94
N ARG A 303 6.77 -36.19 -2.64
CA ARG A 303 6.61 -36.75 -1.29
C ARG A 303 7.69 -37.79 -0.99
N PRO A 304 8.04 -38.01 0.29
CA PRO A 304 8.95 -39.09 0.68
C PRO A 304 8.48 -40.45 0.15
N ASN A 305 9.41 -41.26 -0.37
CA ASN A 305 9.15 -42.59 -0.95
C ASN A 305 8.23 -42.62 -2.18
N GLN A 306 7.90 -41.47 -2.77
CA GLN A 306 7.18 -41.41 -4.04
C GLN A 306 8.17 -41.53 -5.20
N GLU A 307 7.78 -42.26 -6.25
CA GLU A 307 8.58 -42.34 -7.47
C GLU A 307 8.67 -40.95 -8.13
N ALA A 308 9.89 -40.55 -8.51
CA ALA A 308 10.18 -39.20 -9.00
C ALA A 308 9.78 -38.99 -10.48
N THR A 309 8.60 -39.46 -10.89
CA THR A 309 8.05 -39.24 -12.23
C THR A 309 7.56 -37.81 -12.40
N PHE A 310 7.39 -37.37 -13.65
CA PHE A 310 6.82 -36.05 -13.95
C PHE A 310 5.37 -35.96 -13.46
N GLU A 311 4.58 -37.00 -13.70
CA GLU A 311 3.15 -37.07 -13.38
C GLU A 311 2.90 -36.99 -11.87
N ASN A 312 3.73 -37.68 -11.09
CA ASN A 312 3.65 -37.62 -9.63
C ASN A 312 3.94 -36.21 -9.10
N GLN A 313 4.93 -35.55 -9.69
CA GLN A 313 5.31 -34.19 -9.28
C GLN A 313 4.25 -33.17 -9.70
N LEU A 314 3.75 -33.26 -10.93
CA LEU A 314 2.68 -32.40 -11.42
C LEU A 314 1.43 -32.53 -10.55
N LYS A 315 1.02 -33.75 -10.19
CA LYS A 315 -0.15 -33.97 -9.31
C LYS A 315 0.01 -33.35 -7.93
N ASN A 316 1.20 -33.40 -7.33
CA ASN A 316 1.46 -32.74 -6.05
C ASN A 316 1.46 -31.21 -6.18
N VAL A 317 2.01 -30.70 -7.29
CA VAL A 317 2.02 -29.28 -7.61
C VAL A 317 0.58 -28.78 -7.81
N GLU A 318 -0.29 -29.52 -8.51
CA GLU A 318 -1.70 -29.18 -8.68
C GLU A 318 -2.42 -28.97 -7.34
N ILE A 319 -2.25 -29.90 -6.40
CA ILE A 319 -2.80 -29.79 -5.03
C ILE A 319 -2.26 -28.54 -4.32
N SER A 320 -0.96 -28.28 -4.47
CA SER A 320 -0.30 -27.11 -3.89
C SER A 320 -0.83 -25.80 -4.45
N THR A 321 -0.95 -25.71 -5.77
CA THR A 321 -1.44 -24.51 -6.45
C THR A 321 -2.93 -24.29 -6.22
N ASP A 322 -3.73 -25.35 -6.04
CA ASP A 322 -5.13 -25.21 -5.66
C ASP A 322 -5.28 -24.49 -4.31
N SER A 323 -4.48 -24.87 -3.31
CA SER A 323 -4.50 -24.21 -2.01
C SER A 323 -3.99 -22.76 -2.09
N ILE A 324 -2.93 -22.51 -2.87
CA ILE A 324 -2.38 -21.16 -3.07
C ILE A 324 -3.37 -20.24 -3.80
N SER A 325 -4.16 -20.77 -4.75
CA SER A 325 -5.20 -20.00 -5.42
C SER A 325 -6.25 -19.47 -4.43
N ASN A 326 -6.49 -20.16 -3.31
CA ASN A 326 -7.39 -19.68 -2.26
C ASN A 326 -6.78 -18.48 -1.50
N VAL A 327 -5.46 -18.43 -1.33
CA VAL A 327 -4.77 -17.26 -0.76
C VAL A 327 -4.92 -16.04 -1.66
N LYS A 328 -4.75 -16.23 -2.99
CA LYS A 328 -5.02 -15.18 -3.98
C LYS A 328 -6.48 -14.74 -3.98
N LYS A 329 -7.42 -15.69 -3.89
CA LYS A 329 -8.86 -15.42 -3.80
C LYS A 329 -9.23 -14.58 -2.57
N ALA A 330 -8.52 -14.75 -1.47
CA ALA A 330 -8.67 -13.93 -0.27
C ALA A 330 -8.15 -12.49 -0.43
N GLY A 331 -7.66 -12.11 -1.62
CA GLY A 331 -7.27 -10.75 -1.98
C GLY A 331 -5.77 -10.46 -1.82
N HIS A 332 -4.97 -11.45 -1.42
CA HIS A 332 -3.54 -11.26 -1.12
C HIS A 332 -2.67 -11.18 -2.38
N GLN A 333 -1.62 -10.34 -2.32
CA GLN A 333 -0.52 -10.41 -3.29
C GLN A 333 0.37 -11.61 -2.95
N VAL A 334 0.59 -12.52 -3.90
CA VAL A 334 1.28 -13.79 -3.64
C VAL A 334 2.59 -13.87 -4.41
N ILE A 335 3.66 -14.22 -3.68
CA ILE A 335 4.95 -14.60 -4.22
C ILE A 335 5.24 -16.02 -3.73
N ILE A 336 5.65 -16.91 -4.62
CA ILE A 336 5.91 -18.32 -4.31
C ILE A 336 7.40 -18.58 -4.50
N THR A 337 8.05 -19.11 -3.47
CA THR A 337 9.36 -19.76 -3.57
C THR A 337 9.22 -21.25 -3.33
N HIS A 338 10.20 -22.04 -3.77
CA HIS A 338 10.15 -23.48 -3.63
C HIS A 338 11.54 -24.09 -3.47
N GLY A 339 11.60 -25.31 -2.94
CA GLY A 339 12.82 -26.12 -2.97
C GLY A 339 13.02 -26.81 -4.32
N ASN A 340 14.22 -27.34 -4.56
CA ASN A 340 14.53 -28.11 -5.77
C ASN A 340 15.36 -29.38 -5.50
N GLY A 341 15.61 -29.76 -4.23
CA GLY A 341 16.59 -30.79 -3.87
C GLY A 341 16.47 -32.10 -4.68
N PRO A 342 15.31 -32.79 -4.67
CA PRO A 342 15.13 -33.99 -5.49
C PRO A 342 15.28 -33.75 -7.00
N GLN A 343 14.79 -32.61 -7.49
CA GLN A 343 14.76 -32.28 -8.92
C GLN A 343 16.16 -31.97 -9.45
N VAL A 344 16.90 -31.07 -8.80
CA VAL A 344 18.28 -30.76 -9.17
C VAL A 344 19.19 -31.96 -8.96
N GLY A 345 18.92 -32.81 -7.97
CA GLY A 345 19.62 -34.07 -7.77
C GLY A 345 19.44 -35.05 -8.92
N ASN A 346 18.20 -35.21 -9.42
CA ASN A 346 17.94 -36.05 -10.60
C ASN A 346 18.55 -35.47 -11.88
N ILE A 347 18.49 -34.15 -12.08
CA ILE A 347 19.12 -33.46 -13.21
C ILE A 347 20.65 -33.65 -13.18
N LEU A 348 21.26 -33.53 -11.99
CA LEU A 348 22.68 -33.81 -11.78
C LEU A 348 23.02 -35.25 -12.12
N ARG A 349 22.23 -36.20 -11.64
CA ARG A 349 22.40 -37.61 -11.96
C ARG A 349 22.30 -37.88 -13.47
N GLN A 350 21.35 -37.26 -14.17
CA GLN A 350 21.23 -37.35 -15.64
C GLN A 350 22.50 -36.83 -16.34
N ASN A 351 23.05 -35.71 -15.88
CA ASN A 351 24.30 -35.16 -16.40
C ASN A 351 25.51 -36.07 -16.08
N GLU A 352 25.52 -36.73 -14.92
CA GLU A 352 26.56 -37.69 -14.53
C GLU A 352 26.51 -38.99 -15.32
N GLU A 353 25.31 -39.52 -15.59
CA GLU A 353 25.12 -40.73 -16.39
C GLU A 353 25.35 -40.49 -17.89
N ALA A 354 25.04 -39.30 -18.41
CA ALA A 354 25.24 -38.95 -19.81
C ALA A 354 26.63 -38.39 -20.14
N LYS A 355 27.52 -38.25 -19.13
CA LYS A 355 28.80 -37.52 -19.25
C LYS A 355 29.72 -37.99 -20.38
N ASP A 356 29.61 -39.26 -20.78
CA ASP A 356 30.46 -39.86 -21.82
C ASP A 356 30.01 -39.49 -23.25
N VAL A 357 28.79 -38.94 -23.40
CA VAL A 357 28.20 -38.56 -24.69
C VAL A 357 27.67 -37.13 -24.73
N VAL A 358 27.36 -36.53 -23.58
CA VAL A 358 26.94 -35.13 -23.42
C VAL A 358 27.83 -34.46 -22.37
N PRO A 359 28.46 -33.32 -22.68
CA PRO A 359 29.24 -32.57 -21.70
C PRO A 359 28.41 -32.19 -20.47
N GLN A 360 28.98 -32.41 -19.29
CA GLN A 360 28.31 -32.08 -18.03
C GLN A 360 28.17 -30.56 -17.87
N LEU A 361 26.99 -30.12 -17.44
CA LEU A 361 26.76 -28.74 -17.04
C LEU A 361 27.13 -28.53 -15.55
N PRO A 362 27.56 -27.32 -15.17
CA PRO A 362 27.86 -27.00 -13.78
C PRO A 362 26.58 -26.87 -12.94
N LEU A 363 26.70 -27.06 -11.63
CA LEU A 363 25.55 -27.15 -10.72
C LEU A 363 24.62 -25.93 -10.72
N ASP A 364 25.17 -24.73 -10.89
CA ASP A 364 24.39 -23.48 -11.02
C ASP A 364 23.50 -23.51 -12.27
N ALA A 365 24.01 -24.00 -13.41
CA ALA A 365 23.20 -24.19 -14.60
C ALA A 365 22.13 -25.28 -14.41
N LEU A 366 22.43 -26.35 -13.66
CA LEU A 366 21.43 -27.36 -13.30
C LEU A 366 20.35 -26.80 -12.36
N SER A 367 20.74 -25.89 -11.46
CA SER A 367 19.79 -25.12 -10.64
C SER A 367 18.84 -24.32 -11.52
N ALA A 368 19.37 -23.64 -12.55
CA ALA A 368 18.57 -22.91 -13.54
C ALA A 368 17.57 -23.82 -14.29
N GLN A 369 18.01 -25.01 -14.71
CA GLN A 369 17.12 -26.02 -15.31
C GLN A 369 16.00 -26.45 -14.34
N SER A 370 16.34 -26.67 -13.07
CA SER A 370 15.36 -27.05 -12.05
C SER A 370 14.31 -25.95 -11.80
N GLN A 371 14.69 -24.68 -11.86
CA GLN A 371 13.74 -23.55 -11.78
C GLN A 371 12.78 -23.56 -12.96
N GLY A 372 13.29 -23.73 -14.19
CA GLY A 372 12.44 -23.83 -15.38
C GLY A 372 11.47 -25.01 -15.31
N PHE A 373 11.95 -26.18 -14.87
CA PHE A 373 11.14 -27.39 -14.72
C PHE A 373 10.02 -27.21 -13.68
N ILE A 374 10.37 -26.80 -12.45
CA ILE A 374 9.39 -26.67 -11.37
C ILE A 374 8.46 -25.49 -11.61
N GLY A 375 9.02 -24.36 -12.06
CA GLY A 375 8.26 -23.17 -12.41
C GLY A 375 7.24 -23.43 -13.51
N TYR A 376 7.59 -24.20 -14.54
CA TYR A 376 6.65 -24.65 -15.57
C TYR A 376 5.45 -25.39 -14.96
N MET A 377 5.70 -26.40 -14.12
CA MET A 377 4.61 -27.15 -13.46
C MET A 377 3.74 -26.21 -12.61
N MET A 378 4.36 -25.37 -11.77
CA MET A 378 3.63 -24.48 -10.86
C MET A 378 2.83 -23.41 -11.60
N GLU A 379 3.41 -22.78 -12.62
CA GLU A 379 2.76 -21.74 -13.40
C GLU A 379 1.57 -22.30 -14.18
N GLN A 380 1.74 -23.47 -14.81
CA GLN A 380 0.66 -24.15 -15.52
C GLN A 380 -0.49 -24.50 -14.55
N SER A 381 -0.20 -25.20 -13.46
CA SER A 381 -1.22 -25.65 -12.51
C SER A 381 -1.92 -24.48 -11.83
N LEU A 382 -1.21 -23.39 -11.49
CA LEU A 382 -1.82 -22.23 -10.86
C LEU A 382 -2.68 -21.43 -11.85
N LYS A 383 -2.26 -21.28 -13.11
CA LYS A 383 -3.11 -20.67 -14.16
C LYS A 383 -4.43 -21.43 -14.33
N ASN A 384 -4.36 -22.76 -14.35
CA ASN A 384 -5.55 -23.60 -14.42
C ASN A 384 -6.45 -23.39 -13.19
N ALA A 385 -5.89 -23.43 -11.98
CA ALA A 385 -6.64 -23.24 -10.74
C ALA A 385 -7.30 -21.85 -10.64
N LEU A 386 -6.62 -20.77 -11.08
CA LEU A 386 -7.22 -19.44 -11.13
C LEU A 386 -8.38 -19.38 -12.14
N THR A 387 -8.20 -20.00 -13.31
CA THR A 387 -9.23 -20.03 -14.36
C THR A 387 -10.46 -20.80 -13.91
N GLU A 388 -10.29 -22.00 -13.34
CA GLU A 388 -11.39 -22.83 -12.84
C GLU A 388 -12.19 -22.17 -11.71
N LYS A 389 -11.53 -21.36 -10.89
CA LYS A 389 -12.14 -20.64 -9.76
C LYS A 389 -12.62 -19.22 -10.10
N GLU A 390 -12.51 -18.82 -11.37
CA GLU A 390 -12.86 -17.47 -11.86
C GLU A 390 -12.14 -16.35 -11.10
N ILE A 391 -10.88 -16.59 -10.72
CA ILE A 391 -10.04 -15.62 -10.00
C ILE A 391 -9.24 -14.80 -11.02
N SER A 392 -9.32 -13.48 -10.93
CA SER A 392 -8.52 -12.59 -11.76
C SER A 392 -7.03 -12.62 -11.40
N GLY A 393 -6.20 -12.32 -12.39
CA GLY A 393 -4.77 -12.17 -12.21
C GLY A 393 -3.99 -13.01 -13.21
N ASN A 394 -2.68 -12.78 -13.24
CA ASN A 394 -1.76 -13.56 -14.05
C ASN A 394 -0.82 -14.38 -13.15
N VAL A 395 -0.12 -15.34 -13.72
CA VAL A 395 0.94 -16.10 -13.04
C VAL A 395 2.17 -16.09 -13.92
N ILE A 396 3.33 -15.82 -13.34
CA ILE A 396 4.60 -15.88 -14.06
C ILE A 396 5.72 -16.45 -13.20
N THR A 397 6.55 -17.28 -13.83
CA THR A 397 7.80 -17.77 -13.27
C THR A 397 8.95 -16.88 -13.72
N LEU A 398 9.76 -16.43 -12.77
CA LEU A 398 11.01 -15.73 -13.03
C LEU A 398 12.20 -16.60 -12.71
N LEU A 399 13.04 -16.82 -13.71
CA LEU A 399 14.38 -17.34 -13.49
C LEU A 399 15.13 -16.35 -12.58
N THR A 400 15.68 -16.84 -11.48
CA THR A 400 16.16 -15.99 -10.39
C THR A 400 17.58 -16.37 -9.99
N GLU A 401 18.48 -15.40 -10.09
CA GLU A 401 19.83 -15.46 -9.55
C GLU A 401 19.85 -14.96 -8.10
N THR A 402 20.69 -15.56 -7.27
CA THR A 402 20.90 -15.17 -5.88
C THR A 402 22.39 -14.97 -5.64
N GLU A 403 22.72 -13.73 -5.31
CA GLU A 403 24.07 -13.30 -4.99
C GLU A 403 24.46 -13.82 -3.61
N VAL A 404 25.65 -14.41 -3.53
CA VAL A 404 26.28 -14.91 -2.30
C VAL A 404 27.66 -14.29 -2.13
N ASP A 405 28.20 -14.32 -0.91
CA ASP A 405 29.57 -13.84 -0.68
C ASP A 405 30.57 -14.89 -1.20
N ALA A 406 31.49 -14.47 -2.06
CA ALA A 406 32.57 -15.33 -2.56
C ALA A 406 33.50 -15.84 -1.44
N ASN A 407 33.53 -15.14 -0.30
CA ASN A 407 34.33 -15.51 0.88
C ASN A 407 33.49 -16.17 1.99
N ASP A 408 32.25 -16.59 1.69
CA ASP A 408 31.42 -17.27 2.68
C ASP A 408 32.16 -18.50 3.25
N THR A 409 32.18 -18.62 4.57
CA THR A 409 32.83 -19.73 5.28
C THR A 409 32.35 -21.12 4.83
N ALA A 410 31.13 -21.23 4.29
CA ALA A 410 30.58 -22.45 3.73
C ALA A 410 31.42 -23.01 2.56
N PHE A 411 32.14 -22.16 1.82
CA PHE A 411 33.05 -22.59 0.75
C PHE A 411 34.31 -23.27 1.30
N ASN A 412 34.74 -22.94 2.51
CA ASN A 412 35.91 -23.55 3.13
C ASN A 412 35.60 -24.93 3.72
N ASN A 413 34.34 -25.22 4.05
CA ASN A 413 33.92 -26.51 4.57
C ASN A 413 32.58 -26.96 3.94
N PRO A 414 32.59 -27.43 2.68
CA PRO A 414 31.40 -27.93 2.01
C PRO A 414 30.88 -29.21 2.68
N THR A 415 29.62 -29.20 3.10
CA THR A 415 29.03 -30.33 3.87
C THR A 415 27.84 -30.98 3.18
N LYS A 416 27.26 -30.36 2.13
CA LYS A 416 26.00 -30.81 1.55
C LYS A 416 26.23 -31.84 0.44
N PRO A 417 25.87 -33.13 0.63
CA PRO A 417 26.17 -34.16 -0.34
C PRO A 417 25.22 -34.14 -1.54
N ILE A 418 25.77 -34.27 -2.75
CA ILE A 418 25.06 -34.26 -4.04
C ILE A 418 25.58 -35.37 -4.97
N GLY A 419 24.80 -35.70 -6.00
CA GLY A 419 25.21 -36.63 -7.06
C GLY A 419 25.31 -38.11 -6.63
N VAL A 420 25.90 -38.92 -7.50
CA VAL A 420 26.14 -40.36 -7.30
C VAL A 420 27.28 -40.66 -6.30
N PHE A 421 27.40 -41.94 -5.93
CA PHE A 421 28.52 -42.44 -5.14
C PHE A 421 29.72 -42.77 -6.04
N TYR A 422 30.90 -42.52 -5.52
CA TYR A 422 32.21 -42.80 -6.11
C TYR A 422 33.02 -43.71 -5.19
N THR A 423 33.97 -44.45 -5.77
CA THR A 423 35.00 -45.10 -4.96
C THR A 423 35.97 -44.08 -4.38
N GLU A 424 36.79 -44.49 -3.40
CA GLU A 424 37.82 -43.61 -2.84
C GLU A 424 38.85 -43.20 -3.89
N GLU A 425 39.22 -44.09 -4.82
CA GLU A 425 40.16 -43.75 -5.90
C GLU A 425 39.57 -42.73 -6.87
N GLU A 426 38.32 -42.93 -7.31
CA GLU A 426 37.61 -42.01 -8.19
C GLU A 426 37.43 -40.63 -7.53
N ALA A 427 37.10 -40.61 -6.24
CA ALA A 427 36.95 -39.37 -5.48
C ALA A 427 38.26 -38.57 -5.47
N LYS A 428 39.39 -39.21 -5.13
CA LYS A 428 40.72 -38.55 -5.15
C LYS A 428 41.10 -38.03 -6.53
N GLN A 429 40.73 -38.75 -7.59
CA GLN A 429 40.97 -38.29 -8.96
C GLN A 429 40.15 -37.04 -9.29
N LEU A 430 38.85 -37.03 -8.94
CA LEU A 430 37.97 -35.89 -9.17
C LEU A 430 38.34 -34.65 -8.35
N GLU A 431 38.87 -34.84 -7.13
CA GLU A 431 39.45 -33.75 -6.33
C GLU A 431 40.61 -33.07 -7.07
N GLN A 432 41.49 -33.85 -7.70
CA GLN A 432 42.66 -33.32 -8.42
C GLN A 432 42.30 -32.70 -9.78
N GLU A 433 41.43 -33.35 -10.55
CA GLU A 433 41.10 -32.95 -11.92
C GLU A 433 40.11 -31.79 -11.98
N LYS A 434 39.10 -31.80 -11.10
CA LYS A 434 37.98 -30.84 -11.13
C LYS A 434 37.94 -29.91 -9.93
N GLY A 435 38.79 -30.12 -8.92
CA GLY A 435 38.75 -29.34 -7.68
C GLY A 435 37.47 -29.57 -6.88
N TRP A 436 36.79 -30.71 -7.06
CA TRP A 436 35.59 -31.02 -6.30
C TRP A 436 35.93 -31.35 -4.85
N ASN A 437 35.05 -31.00 -3.92
CA ASN A 437 35.16 -31.49 -2.56
C ASN A 437 34.40 -32.82 -2.45
N MET A 438 35.05 -33.84 -1.92
CA MET A 438 34.47 -35.17 -1.74
C MET A 438 34.38 -35.51 -0.25
N ALA A 439 33.31 -36.17 0.16
CA ALA A 439 33.15 -36.65 1.53
C ALA A 439 32.64 -38.09 1.56
N GLU A 440 33.09 -38.87 2.55
CA GLU A 440 32.59 -40.21 2.81
C GLU A 440 31.15 -40.14 3.37
N ASP A 441 30.23 -40.90 2.80
CA ASP A 441 28.81 -40.91 3.19
C ASP A 441 28.45 -42.28 3.81
N ALA A 442 28.69 -42.37 5.12
CA ALA A 442 28.24 -43.44 6.01
C ALA A 442 28.56 -44.87 5.51
N GLY A 443 29.80 -45.10 5.07
CA GLY A 443 30.28 -46.41 4.61
C GLY A 443 29.73 -46.86 3.24
N ARG A 444 28.98 -46.01 2.54
CA ARG A 444 28.39 -46.33 1.22
C ARG A 444 29.25 -45.88 0.03
N GLY A 445 30.37 -45.21 0.30
CA GLY A 445 31.26 -44.61 -0.70
C GLY A 445 31.44 -43.11 -0.49
N TYR A 446 32.06 -42.45 -1.46
CA TYR A 446 32.30 -41.01 -1.46
C TYR A 446 31.27 -40.29 -2.31
N ARG A 447 30.89 -39.08 -1.93
CA ARG A 447 30.01 -38.21 -2.71
C ARG A 447 30.58 -36.81 -2.83
N ARG A 448 30.23 -36.14 -3.92
CA ARG A 448 30.53 -34.71 -4.08
C ARG A 448 29.78 -33.94 -3.01
N VAL A 449 30.47 -33.06 -2.30
CA VAL A 449 29.88 -32.11 -1.36
C VAL A 449 30.02 -30.69 -1.89
N VAL A 450 28.99 -29.88 -1.67
CA VAL A 450 28.97 -28.48 -2.10
C VAL A 450 28.61 -27.56 -0.96
N ALA A 451 29.01 -26.30 -1.11
CA ALA A 451 28.74 -25.25 -0.14
C ALA A 451 27.25 -24.89 -0.11
N SER A 452 26.79 -24.45 1.06
CA SER A 452 25.47 -23.85 1.25
C SER A 452 25.63 -22.43 1.84
N PRO A 453 26.05 -21.46 1.02
CA PRO A 453 26.35 -20.10 1.48
C PRO A 453 25.08 -19.29 1.79
N GLN A 454 25.25 -18.20 2.52
CA GLN A 454 24.17 -17.29 2.90
C GLN A 454 23.71 -16.42 1.72
N PRO A 455 22.40 -16.31 1.46
CA PRO A 455 21.87 -15.44 0.42
C PRO A 455 22.02 -13.96 0.82
N GLN A 456 22.74 -13.19 -0.01
CA GLN A 456 22.94 -11.75 0.20
C GLN A 456 21.89 -10.93 -0.56
N LYS A 457 21.64 -11.26 -1.83
CA LYS A 457 20.73 -10.49 -2.67
C LYS A 457 20.02 -11.33 -3.71
N ILE A 458 18.71 -11.15 -3.81
CA ILE A 458 17.90 -11.72 -4.89
C ILE A 458 17.87 -10.73 -6.05
N HIS A 459 18.23 -11.17 -7.25
CA HIS A 459 18.15 -10.34 -8.45
C HIS A 459 16.72 -10.30 -8.99
N GLY A 460 16.35 -9.18 -9.63
CA GLY A 460 15.02 -9.00 -10.24
C GLY A 460 13.90 -8.51 -9.31
N VAL A 461 14.19 -8.17 -8.05
CA VAL A 461 13.19 -7.72 -7.05
C VAL A 461 12.32 -6.54 -7.52
N SER A 462 12.89 -5.57 -8.25
CA SER A 462 12.10 -4.45 -8.79
C SER A 462 11.04 -4.91 -9.78
N SER A 463 11.37 -5.91 -10.61
CA SER A 463 10.43 -6.52 -11.56
C SER A 463 9.36 -7.33 -10.84
N ILE A 464 9.73 -8.05 -9.77
CA ILE A 464 8.77 -8.77 -8.91
C ILE A 464 7.75 -7.79 -8.34
N LYS A 465 8.19 -6.66 -7.76
CA LYS A 465 7.28 -5.63 -7.21
C LYS A 465 6.32 -5.08 -8.27
N ALA A 466 6.84 -4.73 -9.45
CA ALA A 466 6.03 -4.22 -10.54
C ALA A 466 4.97 -5.23 -11.03
N LEU A 467 5.29 -6.52 -11.05
CA LEU A 467 4.33 -7.57 -11.41
C LEU A 467 3.22 -7.71 -10.37
N LEU A 468 3.57 -7.68 -9.08
CA LEU A 468 2.58 -7.76 -7.98
C LEU A 468 1.60 -6.58 -8.01
N GLU A 469 2.08 -5.37 -8.33
CA GLU A 469 1.25 -4.18 -8.52
C GLU A 469 0.24 -4.31 -9.67
N ASN A 470 0.51 -5.19 -10.63
CA ASN A 470 -0.37 -5.53 -11.77
C ASN A 470 -1.11 -6.87 -11.54
N ASP A 471 -1.47 -7.17 -10.29
CA ASP A 471 -2.29 -8.32 -9.90
C ASP A 471 -1.72 -9.70 -10.31
N THR A 472 -0.40 -9.79 -10.52
CA THR A 472 0.27 -11.02 -10.97
C THR A 472 0.86 -11.80 -9.78
N VAL A 473 0.59 -13.11 -9.73
CA VAL A 473 1.28 -14.05 -8.83
C VAL A 473 2.66 -14.36 -9.41
N VAL A 474 3.70 -14.23 -8.59
CA VAL A 474 5.09 -14.42 -9.04
C VAL A 474 5.68 -15.68 -8.41
N ILE A 475 6.15 -16.61 -9.23
CA ILE A 475 6.97 -17.75 -8.80
C ILE A 475 8.43 -17.37 -9.04
N SER A 476 9.26 -17.40 -8.00
CA SER A 476 10.66 -16.93 -8.07
C SER A 476 11.53 -17.64 -7.05
N THR A 477 12.85 -17.45 -7.15
CA THR A 477 13.83 -17.96 -6.16
C THR A 477 13.72 -19.48 -5.97
N GLY A 478 13.41 -20.18 -7.07
CA GLY A 478 13.29 -21.64 -7.06
C GLY A 478 14.61 -22.29 -6.67
N GLY A 479 14.55 -23.26 -5.75
CA GLY A 479 15.74 -23.92 -5.22
C GLY A 479 16.64 -23.04 -4.36
N GLY A 480 16.17 -21.87 -3.92
CA GLY A 480 16.99 -20.86 -3.25
C GLY A 480 17.68 -19.89 -4.19
N GLY A 481 17.48 -20.01 -5.51
CA GLY A 481 18.10 -19.18 -6.54
C GLY A 481 19.30 -19.84 -7.22
N ILE A 482 19.68 -19.33 -8.39
CA ILE A 482 20.91 -19.70 -9.10
C ILE A 482 22.06 -18.96 -8.39
N PRO A 483 23.02 -19.66 -7.76
CA PRO A 483 24.08 -19.00 -7.02
C PRO A 483 25.02 -18.24 -7.95
N VAL A 484 25.20 -16.94 -7.66
CA VAL A 484 26.15 -16.08 -8.37
C VAL A 484 27.00 -15.29 -7.37
N VAL A 485 28.20 -14.92 -7.78
CA VAL A 485 29.05 -13.96 -7.08
C VAL A 485 29.24 -12.73 -7.97
N ALA A 486 29.32 -11.54 -7.36
CA ALA A 486 29.67 -10.31 -8.05
C ALA A 486 31.17 -10.02 -7.88
N ASP A 487 31.86 -9.68 -8.97
CA ASP A 487 33.23 -9.18 -8.89
C ASP A 487 33.28 -7.72 -8.41
N GLU A 488 34.49 -7.14 -8.27
CA GLU A 488 34.69 -5.74 -7.86
C GLU A 488 33.99 -4.71 -8.78
N LYS A 489 33.67 -5.10 -10.02
CA LYS A 489 32.97 -4.27 -11.01
C LYS A 489 31.45 -4.52 -11.01
N GLY A 490 30.97 -5.45 -10.18
CA GLY A 490 29.57 -5.87 -10.13
C GLY A 490 29.17 -6.82 -11.25
N LEU A 491 30.12 -7.42 -11.98
CA LEU A 491 29.82 -8.42 -12.99
C LEU A 491 29.54 -9.76 -12.31
N LEU A 492 28.43 -10.39 -12.70
CA LEU A 492 27.97 -11.64 -12.10
C LEU A 492 28.65 -12.85 -12.77
N LYS A 493 29.00 -13.83 -11.94
CA LYS A 493 29.48 -15.15 -12.38
C LYS A 493 28.81 -16.24 -11.56
N GLY A 494 28.32 -17.28 -12.22
CA GLY A 494 27.78 -18.48 -11.56
C GLY A 494 28.82 -19.20 -10.72
N ILE A 495 28.38 -19.76 -9.59
CA ILE A 495 29.22 -20.56 -8.69
C ILE A 495 28.47 -21.83 -8.28
N GLU A 496 29.17 -22.96 -8.25
CA GLU A 496 28.57 -24.24 -7.89
C GLU A 496 28.32 -24.31 -6.37
N ALA A 497 27.08 -24.03 -5.97
CA ALA A 497 26.60 -24.10 -4.59
C ALA A 497 25.11 -24.48 -4.56
N VAL A 498 24.59 -24.81 -3.37
CA VAL A 498 23.15 -24.98 -3.15
C VAL A 498 22.72 -24.11 -1.98
N ILE A 499 22.01 -23.03 -2.29
CA ILE A 499 21.54 -22.07 -1.28
C ILE A 499 20.34 -22.67 -0.55
N ASP A 500 20.21 -22.36 0.75
CA ASP A 500 19.02 -22.75 1.50
C ASP A 500 17.79 -21.96 1.05
N LYS A 501 16.71 -22.67 0.75
CA LYS A 501 15.48 -22.07 0.21
C LYS A 501 14.71 -21.24 1.24
N ASP A 502 14.76 -21.62 2.52
CA ASP A 502 14.01 -20.93 3.57
C ASP A 502 14.73 -19.60 3.87
N LEU A 503 16.08 -19.60 3.88
CA LEU A 503 16.89 -18.38 3.96
C LEU A 503 16.75 -17.47 2.73
N SER A 504 16.72 -18.03 1.52
CA SER A 504 16.46 -17.23 0.32
C SER A 504 15.03 -16.69 0.28
N GLY A 505 14.05 -17.47 0.78
CA GLY A 505 12.67 -17.04 0.96
C GLY A 505 12.56 -15.86 1.93
N LEU A 506 13.27 -15.93 3.07
CA LEU A 506 13.43 -14.82 4.00
C LEU A 506 14.01 -13.59 3.29
N ARG A 507 15.16 -13.75 2.60
CA ARG A 507 15.82 -12.64 1.90
C ARG A 507 14.91 -12.01 0.85
N LEU A 508 14.14 -12.81 0.11
CA LEU A 508 13.15 -12.31 -0.84
C LEU A 508 12.05 -11.53 -0.12
N ALA A 509 11.50 -12.06 0.98
CA ALA A 509 10.46 -11.42 1.77
C ALA A 509 10.89 -10.05 2.31
N GLU A 510 12.15 -9.92 2.73
CA GLU A 510 12.75 -8.65 3.12
C GLU A 510 12.82 -7.67 1.93
N GLN A 511 13.40 -8.10 0.81
CA GLN A 511 13.66 -7.23 -0.34
C GLN A 511 12.37 -6.81 -1.06
N VAL A 512 11.36 -7.67 -1.09
CA VAL A 512 10.02 -7.35 -1.64
C VAL A 512 9.16 -6.58 -0.66
N ASP A 513 9.63 -6.30 0.56
CA ASP A 513 8.86 -5.65 1.62
C ASP A 513 7.52 -6.37 1.85
N ALA A 514 7.58 -7.71 2.02
CA ALA A 514 6.41 -8.53 2.28
C ALA A 514 5.79 -8.20 3.65
N ASP A 515 4.48 -8.33 3.80
CA ASP A 515 3.81 -8.20 5.10
C ASP A 515 3.90 -9.50 5.90
N VAL A 516 3.86 -10.63 5.19
CA VAL A 516 3.88 -11.97 5.77
C VAL A 516 4.91 -12.84 5.06
N PHE A 517 5.73 -13.53 5.84
CA PHE A 517 6.54 -14.64 5.37
C PHE A 517 5.94 -15.95 5.88
N MET A 518 5.45 -16.78 4.95
CA MET A 518 4.78 -18.03 5.24
C MET A 518 5.61 -19.21 4.76
N ILE A 519 5.92 -20.14 5.66
CA ILE A 519 6.61 -21.39 5.34
C ILE A 519 5.61 -22.53 5.40
N LEU A 520 5.39 -23.20 4.26
CA LEU A 520 4.46 -24.31 4.15
C LEU A 520 5.17 -25.65 4.34
N THR A 521 4.64 -26.46 5.26
CA THR A 521 5.18 -27.77 5.65
C THR A 521 4.09 -28.85 5.71
N ASP A 522 4.45 -30.06 6.13
CA ASP A 522 3.56 -31.23 6.29
C ASP A 522 2.81 -31.30 7.63
N VAL A 523 3.02 -30.33 8.53
CA VAL A 523 2.38 -30.26 9.84
C VAL A 523 1.55 -28.97 9.95
N SER A 524 0.41 -29.05 10.64
CA SER A 524 -0.50 -27.90 10.80
C SER A 524 0.12 -26.75 11.61
N ASN A 525 1.00 -27.09 12.55
CA ASN A 525 1.65 -26.18 13.50
C ASN A 525 3.07 -26.68 13.78
N VAL A 526 3.88 -25.82 14.37
CA VAL A 526 5.11 -26.19 15.06
C VAL A 526 4.75 -26.82 16.41
N TYR A 527 5.51 -27.83 16.81
CA TYR A 527 5.30 -28.55 18.07
C TYR A 527 6.59 -28.59 18.88
N LEU A 528 6.48 -28.38 20.19
CA LEU A 528 7.50 -28.81 21.15
C LEU A 528 7.33 -30.30 21.42
N ASN A 529 8.44 -30.99 21.73
CA ASN A 529 8.42 -32.43 21.97
C ASN A 529 7.75 -33.23 20.84
N TYR A 530 8.04 -32.86 19.59
CA TYR A 530 7.42 -33.46 18.41
C TYR A 530 7.53 -35.00 18.42
N GLY A 531 6.39 -35.68 18.24
CA GLY A 531 6.29 -37.14 18.23
C GLY A 531 6.34 -37.81 19.62
N LYS A 532 6.37 -37.05 20.72
CA LYS A 532 6.40 -37.58 22.09
C LYS A 532 5.03 -37.46 22.78
N PRO A 533 4.78 -38.21 23.88
CA PRO A 533 3.50 -38.14 24.62
C PRO A 533 3.17 -36.75 25.18
N ASP A 534 4.18 -35.94 25.46
CA ASP A 534 4.09 -34.57 25.97
C ASP A 534 4.21 -33.51 24.86
N GLN A 535 3.87 -33.88 23.61
CA GLN A 535 3.85 -32.97 22.47
C GLN A 535 2.94 -31.78 22.74
N LYS A 536 3.47 -30.56 22.57
CA LYS A 536 2.73 -29.31 22.75
C LYS A 536 2.67 -28.52 21.45
N LYS A 537 1.46 -28.21 21.01
CA LYS A 537 1.20 -27.38 19.82
C LYS A 537 1.52 -25.91 20.10
N LEU A 538 2.26 -25.26 19.20
CA LEU A 538 2.50 -23.82 19.24
C LEU A 538 1.48 -23.10 18.33
N GLU A 539 0.75 -22.14 18.88
CA GLU A 539 -0.16 -21.26 18.14
C GLU A 539 0.55 -19.93 17.90
N THR A 540 0.20 -18.86 18.60
CA THR A 540 0.99 -17.62 18.59
C THR A 540 2.13 -17.73 19.59
N VAL A 541 3.35 -17.41 19.16
CA VAL A 541 4.56 -17.34 19.99
C VAL A 541 5.25 -16.00 19.79
N THR A 542 5.76 -15.44 20.87
CA THR A 542 6.59 -14.23 20.83
C THR A 542 8.01 -14.57 20.37
N LEU A 543 8.76 -13.55 19.93
CA LEU A 543 10.18 -13.70 19.59
C LEU A 543 11.00 -14.28 20.75
N ASP A 544 10.74 -13.85 21.98
CA ASP A 544 11.48 -14.32 23.16
C ASP A 544 11.26 -15.82 23.39
N GLU A 545 10.00 -16.27 23.35
CA GLU A 545 9.65 -17.68 23.46
C GLU A 545 10.25 -18.50 22.32
N ALA A 546 10.14 -18.02 21.08
CA ALA A 546 10.64 -18.73 19.91
C ALA A 546 12.17 -18.90 19.97
N ASN A 547 12.91 -17.86 20.36
CA ASN A 547 14.37 -17.93 20.55
C ASN A 547 14.75 -18.87 21.69
N GLN A 548 13.99 -18.85 22.80
CA GLN A 548 14.20 -19.79 23.90
C GLN A 548 14.04 -21.23 23.43
N TYR A 549 12.97 -21.56 22.70
CA TYR A 549 12.73 -22.92 22.23
C TYR A 549 13.77 -23.42 21.23
N VAL A 550 14.29 -22.52 20.37
CA VAL A 550 15.41 -22.84 19.47
C VAL A 550 16.68 -23.13 20.29
N THR A 551 16.99 -22.29 21.27
CA THR A 551 18.18 -22.45 22.14
C THR A 551 18.14 -23.72 22.97
N GLU A 552 16.95 -24.12 23.44
CA GLU A 552 16.72 -25.37 24.17
C GLU A 552 16.78 -26.63 23.27
N GLY A 553 16.90 -26.47 21.95
CA GLY A 553 17.07 -27.59 21.03
C GLY A 553 15.78 -28.38 20.76
N HIS A 554 14.60 -27.75 20.88
CA HIS A 554 13.32 -28.43 20.61
C HIS A 554 13.12 -28.79 19.13
N PHE A 555 13.83 -28.15 18.22
CA PHE A 555 13.63 -28.29 16.77
C PHE A 555 14.81 -28.97 16.10
N ALA A 556 14.54 -29.98 15.27
CA ALA A 556 15.59 -30.74 14.59
C ALA A 556 16.28 -29.90 13.49
N ALA A 557 17.62 -29.94 13.48
CA ALA A 557 18.48 -29.15 12.58
C ALA A 557 18.27 -29.45 11.07
N GLY A 558 17.71 -30.60 10.72
CA GLY A 558 17.44 -30.99 9.33
C GLY A 558 16.01 -30.70 8.84
N SER A 559 15.13 -30.13 9.67
CA SER A 559 13.73 -29.92 9.29
C SER A 559 13.14 -28.63 9.85
N MET A 560 12.70 -28.62 11.12
CA MET A 560 11.98 -27.51 11.71
C MET A 560 12.89 -26.39 12.22
N GLY A 561 14.14 -26.71 12.58
CA GLY A 561 15.11 -25.72 13.08
C GLY A 561 15.32 -24.55 12.12
N PRO A 562 15.75 -24.80 10.86
CA PRO A 562 15.95 -23.73 9.87
C PRO A 562 14.68 -22.91 9.58
N LYS A 563 13.50 -23.52 9.67
CA LYS A 563 12.21 -22.83 9.48
C LYS A 563 11.92 -21.85 10.60
N MET A 564 12.13 -22.30 11.84
CA MET A 564 11.99 -21.45 13.01
C MET A 564 12.99 -20.30 12.98
N GLU A 565 14.25 -20.56 12.64
CA GLU A 565 15.28 -19.51 12.51
C GLU A 565 14.91 -18.45 11.46
N ALA A 566 14.49 -18.88 10.26
CA ALA A 566 14.07 -17.97 9.20
C ALA A 566 12.81 -17.17 9.59
N ALA A 567 11.84 -17.81 10.24
CA ALA A 567 10.61 -17.16 10.67
C ALA A 567 10.85 -16.16 11.82
N ILE A 568 11.72 -16.49 12.78
CA ILE A 568 12.17 -15.58 13.85
C ILE A 568 12.87 -14.37 13.24
N ALA A 569 13.79 -14.57 12.29
CA ALA A 569 14.52 -13.48 11.65
C ALA A 569 13.61 -12.52 10.89
N PHE A 570 12.55 -13.02 10.24
CA PHE A 570 11.54 -12.17 9.61
C PHE A 570 10.70 -11.41 10.65
N ALA A 571 10.21 -12.11 11.67
CA ALA A 571 9.37 -11.50 12.71
C ALA A 571 10.11 -10.44 13.54
N ALA A 572 11.43 -10.57 13.70
CA ALA A 572 12.29 -9.58 14.34
C ALA A 572 12.26 -8.19 13.67
N GLN A 573 11.79 -8.10 12.42
CA GLN A 573 11.61 -6.85 11.68
C GLN A 573 10.28 -6.15 11.99
N GLY A 574 9.53 -6.64 12.97
CA GLY A 574 8.20 -6.13 13.32
C GLY A 574 7.09 -6.62 12.39
N LYS A 575 7.34 -7.72 11.66
CA LYS A 575 6.42 -8.33 10.70
C LYS A 575 5.91 -9.68 11.21
N GLU A 576 5.01 -10.30 10.45
CA GLU A 576 4.38 -11.56 10.82
C GLU A 576 5.01 -12.73 10.05
N ALA A 577 5.49 -13.75 10.78
CA ALA A 577 5.92 -15.00 10.17
C ALA A 577 4.97 -16.14 10.54
N ILE A 578 4.67 -17.01 9.58
CA ILE A 578 3.70 -18.10 9.72
C ILE A 578 4.34 -19.42 9.30
N ILE A 579 4.18 -20.46 10.10
CA ILE A 579 4.51 -21.83 9.74
C ILE A 579 3.25 -22.68 9.86
N CYS A 580 2.80 -23.28 8.75
CA CYS A 580 1.59 -24.10 8.73
C CYS A 580 1.61 -25.15 7.62
N SER A 581 0.58 -25.99 7.58
CA SER A 581 0.35 -26.86 6.43
C SER A 581 -0.29 -26.11 5.28
N LEU A 582 -0.12 -26.64 4.07
CA LEU A 582 -0.67 -26.08 2.84
C LEU A 582 -2.19 -25.84 2.91
N GLU A 583 -2.93 -26.80 3.47
CA GLU A 583 -4.40 -26.75 3.59
C GLU A 583 -4.86 -25.64 4.55
N ASN A 584 -4.00 -25.29 5.50
CA ASN A 584 -4.28 -24.31 6.55
C ASN A 584 -3.80 -22.89 6.17
N ALA A 585 -3.26 -22.66 4.98
CA ALA A 585 -2.63 -21.39 4.60
C ALA A 585 -3.56 -20.17 4.75
N VAL A 586 -4.80 -20.28 4.27
CA VAL A 586 -5.79 -19.19 4.34
C VAL A 586 -6.20 -18.91 5.79
N ASP A 587 -6.52 -19.96 6.54
CA ASP A 587 -6.88 -19.86 7.96
C ASP A 587 -5.73 -19.30 8.80
N ALA A 588 -4.48 -19.62 8.45
CA ALA A 588 -3.32 -19.13 9.16
C ALA A 588 -3.13 -17.62 8.96
N LEU A 589 -3.36 -17.11 7.73
CA LEU A 589 -3.40 -15.67 7.43
C LEU A 589 -4.55 -14.95 8.14
N ALA A 590 -5.67 -15.63 8.34
CA ALA A 590 -6.84 -15.10 9.04
C ALA A 590 -6.70 -15.10 10.58
N GLY A 591 -5.62 -15.66 11.13
CA GLY A 591 -5.45 -15.71 12.58
C GLY A 591 -6.01 -16.97 13.25
N THR A 592 -6.50 -17.97 12.52
CA THR A 592 -7.27 -19.10 13.10
C THR A 592 -6.55 -20.44 13.08
N SER A 593 -5.44 -20.57 12.34
CA SER A 593 -4.59 -21.77 12.34
C SER A 593 -3.11 -21.42 12.23
N GLY A 594 -2.23 -22.44 12.16
CA GLY A 594 -0.79 -22.27 12.02
C GLY A 594 -0.08 -21.80 13.29
N THR A 595 1.26 -21.82 13.25
CA THR A 595 2.11 -21.18 14.25
C THR A 595 2.47 -19.78 13.76
N ARG A 596 2.14 -18.76 14.54
CA ARG A 596 2.47 -17.35 14.26
C ARG A 596 3.59 -16.89 15.17
N ILE A 597 4.62 -16.32 14.57
CA ILE A 597 5.72 -15.69 15.30
C ILE A 597 5.57 -14.18 15.16
N VAL A 598 5.48 -13.50 16.30
CA VAL A 598 5.21 -12.06 16.39
C VAL A 598 6.21 -11.36 17.30
N ALA A 599 6.43 -10.07 17.07
CA ALA A 599 7.40 -9.28 17.84
C ALA A 599 7.03 -9.08 19.31
N LYS A 600 5.73 -9.09 19.66
CA LYS A 600 5.20 -8.95 21.04
C LYS A 600 3.92 -9.73 21.25
#